data_AF-A0A6G7IXV4-F1
#
_entry.id   AF-A0A6G7IXV4-F1
#
_cell.length_a   1.000
_cell.length_b   1.000
_cell.length_c   1.000
_cell.angle_alpha   90.00
_cell.angle_beta   90.00
_cell.angle_gamma   90.00
#
_symmetry.space_group_name_H-M   'P 1'
#
loop_
_entity.id
_entity.type
_entity.pdbx_description
1 polymer ?
#
loop_
_entity_poly.entity_id
_entity_poly.type
_entity_poly.pdbx_seq_one_letter_code
_entity_poly.pdbx_strand_id
1 'polypeptide(L)'
;MTVTEIAKVLEELAPLAHAEDFDNVGLLVGDPKMNVKGVLVTLDTLENVVDEAIEKKCNLIVSFHPIIFKGLKRLTGSNYVERVVLKAIANNIAIYSMHTALDNSKMGVNAKICEVLGLKNPEILIPKANSIKKLTTYAPLADAESIKLALFKAGAGEIGKYSNCSYSSEGIGSFKAESGANPSVGKVGEVHFEKEAQINVIFSFEKEKGILKALFDAHPYEEIAYEILTLENTNQDLGMGMIGNLENEMDEEQFLLMAKKRMDASVVRHSKLLGKRVNKVAVLGGSGAFAIGAAKRAGADILVTADLKYHDFYQAENQLVIADMGHFETEQFTKDLLVDYLTKKIPNFAVSLSESITNPIKYL
;
A
#
# COMPACT_ATOMS: atom_id res chain seq x y z
N MET A 1 13.32 -5.63 -20.07
CA MET A 1 12.40 -4.81 -19.26
C MET A 1 13.16 -3.61 -18.72
N THR A 2 12.51 -2.46 -18.58
CA THR A 2 13.06 -1.27 -17.92
C THR A 2 12.69 -1.23 -16.44
N VAL A 3 13.36 -0.38 -15.65
CA VAL A 3 13.01 -0.16 -14.24
C VAL A 3 11.55 0.28 -14.11
N THR A 4 11.07 1.19 -14.95
CA THR A 4 9.65 1.62 -14.96
C THR A 4 8.68 0.47 -15.24
N GLU A 5 9.02 -0.47 -16.12
CA GLU A 5 8.14 -1.61 -16.41
C GLU A 5 8.03 -2.55 -15.21
N ILE A 6 9.13 -2.78 -14.49
CA ILE A 6 9.12 -3.59 -13.27
C ILE A 6 8.42 -2.86 -12.12
N ALA A 7 8.65 -1.54 -11.98
CA ALA A 7 7.96 -0.71 -11.00
C ALA A 7 6.43 -0.77 -11.18
N LYS A 8 5.93 -0.68 -12.42
CA LYS A 8 4.50 -0.84 -12.71
C LYS A 8 3.94 -2.17 -12.23
N VAL A 9 4.67 -3.27 -12.41
CA VAL A 9 4.26 -4.59 -11.91
C VAL A 9 4.19 -4.58 -10.38
N LEU A 10 5.18 -4.03 -9.69
CA LEU A 10 5.17 -3.89 -8.23
C LEU A 10 4.01 -3.01 -7.76
N GLU A 11 3.74 -1.91 -8.46
CA GLU A 11 2.65 -0.97 -8.15
C GLU A 11 1.25 -1.57 -8.41
N GLU A 12 1.11 -2.66 -9.17
CA GLU A 12 -0.13 -3.44 -9.21
C GLU A 12 -0.40 -4.18 -7.89
N LEU A 13 0.63 -4.55 -7.13
CA LEU A 13 0.50 -5.17 -5.80
C LEU A 13 0.24 -4.13 -4.71
N ALA A 14 0.96 -3.01 -4.79
CA ALA A 14 0.90 -1.93 -3.82
C ALA A 14 1.25 -0.59 -4.50
N PRO A 15 0.24 0.16 -4.96
CA PRO A 15 0.42 1.49 -5.54
C PRO A 15 1.18 2.42 -4.59
N LEU A 16 2.17 3.18 -5.08
CA LEU A 16 2.98 4.06 -4.23
C LEU A 16 2.16 5.16 -3.53
N ALA A 17 1.04 5.58 -4.14
CA ALA A 17 0.12 6.54 -3.54
C ALA A 17 -0.45 6.07 -2.19
N HIS A 18 -0.44 4.75 -1.93
CA HIS A 18 -0.94 4.16 -0.69
C HIS A 18 0.02 4.28 0.49
N ALA A 19 1.28 4.67 0.26
CA ALA A 19 2.25 4.91 1.32
C ALA A 19 1.79 5.99 2.32
N GLU A 20 2.40 6.00 3.50
CA GLU A 20 2.21 7.06 4.49
C GLU A 20 2.98 8.32 4.11
N ASP A 21 2.46 9.49 4.53
CA ASP A 21 2.98 10.80 4.13
C ASP A 21 4.44 11.04 4.54
N PHE A 22 4.93 10.35 5.57
CA PHE A 22 6.29 10.47 6.06
C PHE A 22 7.29 9.59 5.28
N ASP A 23 6.80 8.71 4.41
CA ASP A 23 7.59 7.66 3.80
C ASP A 23 8.38 8.14 2.56
N ASN A 24 9.35 7.33 2.12
CA ASN A 24 10.10 7.55 0.89
C ASN A 24 10.14 6.25 0.05
N VAL A 25 9.14 6.09 -0.81
CA VAL A 25 8.93 4.88 -1.63
C VAL A 25 9.22 5.15 -3.11
N GLY A 26 9.29 4.08 -3.91
CA GLY A 26 9.55 4.12 -5.34
C GLY A 26 11.02 3.97 -5.70
N LEU A 27 11.42 4.52 -6.84
CA LEU A 27 12.81 4.49 -7.31
C LEU A 27 13.66 5.51 -6.56
N LEU A 28 14.55 5.03 -5.69
CA LEU A 28 15.40 5.87 -4.84
C LEU A 28 16.78 6.17 -5.44
N VAL A 29 17.32 5.22 -6.22
CA VAL A 29 18.61 5.34 -6.90
C VAL A 29 18.49 4.73 -8.29
N GLY A 30 19.05 5.38 -9.31
CA GLY A 30 19.12 4.86 -10.69
C GLY A 30 18.30 5.66 -11.70
N ASP A 31 18.18 5.10 -12.91
CA ASP A 31 17.42 5.68 -14.03
C ASP A 31 16.15 4.85 -14.30
N PRO A 32 14.94 5.44 -14.31
CA PRO A 32 13.70 4.71 -14.60
C PRO A 32 13.69 4.02 -15.97
N LYS A 33 14.45 4.53 -16.95
CA LYS A 33 14.54 3.96 -18.30
C LYS A 33 15.66 2.92 -18.45
N MET A 34 16.43 2.67 -17.38
CA MET A 34 17.51 1.67 -17.41
C MET A 34 16.97 0.29 -17.76
N ASN A 35 17.63 -0.39 -18.68
CA ASN A 35 17.36 -1.81 -18.97
C ASN A 35 17.82 -2.68 -17.80
N VAL A 36 16.91 -3.48 -17.27
CA VAL A 36 17.16 -4.40 -16.16
C VAL A 36 17.63 -5.75 -16.72
N LYS A 37 18.73 -6.25 -16.17
CA LYS A 37 19.37 -7.54 -16.46
C LYS A 37 18.92 -8.61 -15.47
N GLY A 38 18.66 -8.21 -14.23
CA GLY A 38 18.13 -9.06 -13.16
C GLY A 38 17.72 -8.24 -11.95
N VAL A 39 16.76 -8.76 -11.19
CA VAL A 39 16.26 -8.19 -9.93
C VAL A 39 16.83 -8.98 -8.76
N LEU A 40 17.38 -8.30 -7.77
CA LEU A 40 17.66 -8.87 -6.45
C LEU A 40 16.63 -8.32 -5.45
N VAL A 41 15.87 -9.21 -4.81
CA VAL A 41 14.85 -8.84 -3.82
C VAL A 41 15.39 -9.03 -2.42
N THR A 42 15.23 -8.03 -1.56
CA THR A 42 15.75 -8.02 -0.18
C THR A 42 14.76 -7.35 0.79
N LEU A 43 14.96 -7.52 2.09
CA LEU A 43 14.28 -6.69 3.09
C LEU A 43 14.95 -5.32 3.17
N ASP A 44 16.23 -5.30 3.51
CA ASP A 44 17.07 -4.09 3.62
C ASP A 44 18.12 -4.03 2.52
N THR A 45 18.42 -2.84 2.02
CA THR A 45 19.52 -2.64 1.06
C THR A 45 20.78 -2.18 1.79
N LEU A 46 21.65 -3.12 2.15
CA LEU A 46 22.95 -2.87 2.81
C LEU A 46 24.13 -3.05 1.83
N GLU A 47 25.35 -2.70 2.26
CA GLU A 47 26.54 -2.75 1.38
C GLU A 47 26.84 -4.15 0.83
N ASN A 48 26.59 -5.19 1.65
CA ASN A 48 26.73 -6.60 1.26
C ASN A 48 25.63 -7.05 0.28
N VAL A 49 24.43 -6.45 0.35
CA VAL A 49 23.37 -6.72 -0.64
C VAL A 49 23.73 -6.12 -2.00
N VAL A 50 24.39 -4.96 -2.02
CA VAL A 50 24.93 -4.40 -3.26
C VAL A 50 26.05 -5.28 -3.81
N ASP A 51 26.93 -5.83 -2.97
CA ASP A 51 27.93 -6.82 -3.40
C ASP A 51 27.27 -8.05 -4.02
N GLU A 52 26.26 -8.61 -3.35
CA GLU A 52 25.49 -9.75 -3.86
C GLU A 52 24.84 -9.44 -5.23
N ALA A 53 24.29 -8.23 -5.41
CA ALA A 53 23.72 -7.82 -6.68
C ALA A 53 24.77 -7.76 -7.79
N ILE A 54 25.98 -7.25 -7.50
CA ILE A 54 27.11 -7.25 -8.43
C ILE A 54 27.51 -8.68 -8.81
N GLU A 55 27.67 -9.55 -7.83
CA GLU A 55 28.04 -10.96 -8.03
C GLU A 55 27.01 -11.73 -8.86
N LYS A 56 25.71 -11.56 -8.53
CA LYS A 56 24.58 -12.16 -9.26
C LYS A 56 24.27 -11.44 -10.57
N LYS A 57 24.98 -10.36 -10.91
CA LYS A 57 24.79 -9.52 -12.12
C LYS A 57 23.37 -8.92 -12.21
N CYS A 58 22.73 -8.69 -11.07
CA CYS A 58 21.49 -7.93 -10.97
C CYS A 58 21.81 -6.44 -10.96
N ASN A 59 21.02 -5.64 -11.68
CA ASN A 59 21.16 -4.18 -11.72
C ASN A 59 19.89 -3.44 -11.30
N LEU A 60 18.97 -4.16 -10.65
CA LEU A 60 17.87 -3.60 -9.89
C LEU A 60 17.80 -4.34 -8.55
N ILE A 61 17.84 -3.61 -7.45
CA ILE A 61 17.49 -4.10 -6.11
C ILE A 61 16.08 -3.62 -5.81
N VAL A 62 15.21 -4.56 -5.43
CA VAL A 62 13.88 -4.26 -4.89
C VAL A 62 13.91 -4.57 -3.40
N SER A 63 13.73 -3.55 -2.56
CA SER A 63 13.72 -3.69 -1.11
C SER A 63 12.36 -3.36 -0.51
N PHE A 64 12.12 -3.87 0.70
CA PHE A 64 11.02 -3.39 1.51
C PHE A 64 11.38 -2.03 2.12
N HIS A 65 12.48 -1.97 2.87
CA HIS A 65 12.93 -0.76 3.56
C HIS A 65 13.66 0.21 2.65
N PRO A 66 13.34 1.51 2.73
CA PRO A 66 13.99 2.51 1.90
C PRO A 66 15.36 2.87 2.47
N ILE A 67 16.41 2.62 1.70
CA ILE A 67 17.78 2.97 2.13
C ILE A 67 17.96 4.48 2.31
N ILE A 68 17.31 5.28 1.47
CA ILE A 68 17.19 6.72 1.65
C ILE A 68 15.86 6.99 2.34
N PHE A 69 15.82 7.07 3.67
CA PHE A 69 14.59 7.45 4.38
C PHE A 69 14.49 8.96 4.63
N LYS A 70 15.62 9.61 4.90
CA LYS A 70 15.74 11.07 5.02
C LYS A 70 16.62 11.62 3.90
N GLY A 71 16.30 12.81 3.41
CA GLY A 71 17.05 13.45 2.34
C GLY A 71 18.55 13.58 2.64
N LEU A 72 19.39 13.11 1.72
CA LEU A 72 20.84 13.16 1.82
C LEU A 72 21.34 14.56 1.46
N LYS A 73 21.99 15.23 2.42
CA LYS A 73 22.58 16.57 2.19
C LYS A 73 23.99 16.51 1.60
N ARG A 74 24.67 15.37 1.73
CA ARG A 74 26.05 15.10 1.26
C ARG A 74 26.15 13.62 0.87
N LEU A 75 27.07 13.31 -0.05
CA LEU A 75 27.40 11.95 -0.49
C LEU A 75 28.92 11.78 -0.46
N THR A 76 29.47 11.51 0.72
CA THR A 76 30.92 11.34 0.94
C THR A 76 31.27 9.93 1.46
N GLY A 77 30.28 9.05 1.60
CA GLY A 77 30.45 7.71 2.17
C GLY A 77 30.57 7.72 3.70
N SER A 78 30.08 8.78 4.36
CA SER A 78 30.31 8.99 5.79
C SER A 78 29.56 8.00 6.70
N ASN A 79 28.45 7.46 6.21
CA ASN A 79 27.59 6.51 6.89
C ASN A 79 27.15 5.40 5.93
N TYR A 80 26.50 4.37 6.46
CA TYR A 80 26.12 3.18 5.68
C TYR A 80 25.19 3.53 4.50
N VAL A 81 24.24 4.45 4.68
CA VAL A 81 23.32 4.90 3.62
C VAL A 81 24.10 5.50 2.45
N GLU A 82 24.99 6.47 2.74
CA GLU A 82 25.80 7.11 1.71
C GLU A 82 26.70 6.10 0.98
N ARG A 83 27.30 5.14 1.70
CA ARG A 83 28.15 4.12 1.08
C ARG A 83 27.34 3.20 0.17
N VAL A 84 26.15 2.77 0.58
CA VAL A 84 25.25 1.97 -0.27
C VAL A 84 24.87 2.74 -1.53
N VAL A 85 24.44 4.00 -1.39
CA VAL A 85 24.03 4.83 -2.54
C VAL A 85 25.20 5.06 -3.50
N LEU A 86 26.37 5.46 -3.00
CA LEU A 86 27.57 5.66 -3.82
C LEU A 86 27.97 4.38 -4.56
N LYS A 87 27.93 3.24 -3.88
CA LYS A 87 28.29 1.94 -4.45
C LYS A 87 27.29 1.48 -5.52
N ALA A 88 25.99 1.67 -5.28
CA ALA A 88 24.95 1.36 -6.26
C ALA A 88 25.10 2.22 -7.53
N ILE A 89 25.31 3.53 -7.36
CA ILE A 89 25.56 4.46 -8.49
C ILE A 89 26.81 4.03 -9.27
N ALA A 90 27.93 3.78 -8.58
CA ALA A 90 29.20 3.41 -9.21
C ALA A 90 29.12 2.10 -10.02
N ASN A 91 28.18 1.21 -9.69
CA ASN A 91 27.97 -0.07 -10.35
C ASN A 91 26.73 -0.10 -11.26
N ASN A 92 26.08 1.05 -11.51
CA ASN A 92 24.85 1.16 -12.31
C ASN A 92 23.73 0.23 -11.82
N ILE A 93 23.54 0.17 -10.49
CA ILE A 93 22.48 -0.60 -9.84
C ILE A 93 21.38 0.36 -9.38
N ALA A 94 20.15 0.12 -9.83
CA ALA A 94 18.98 0.84 -9.36
C ALA A 94 18.47 0.25 -8.03
N ILE A 95 17.87 1.08 -7.17
CA ILE A 95 17.25 0.67 -5.90
C ILE A 95 15.83 1.18 -5.85
N TYR A 96 14.87 0.27 -5.70
CA TYR A 96 13.43 0.55 -5.62
C TYR A 96 12.87 0.03 -4.29
N SER A 97 12.06 0.83 -3.60
CA SER A 97 11.50 0.47 -2.29
C SER A 97 9.98 0.59 -2.24
N MET A 98 9.30 -0.34 -1.55
CA MET A 98 7.83 -0.30 -1.42
C MET A 98 7.31 0.10 -0.04
N HIS A 99 8.00 -0.30 1.03
CA HIS A 99 7.74 0.06 2.42
C HIS A 99 6.26 0.16 2.79
N THR A 100 5.78 1.32 3.28
CA THR A 100 4.43 1.44 3.81
C THR A 100 3.33 1.33 2.75
N ALA A 101 3.63 1.48 1.46
CA ALA A 101 2.67 1.13 0.41
C ALA A 101 2.35 -0.37 0.44
N LEU A 102 3.36 -1.20 0.67
CA LEU A 102 3.19 -2.64 0.81
C LEU A 102 2.59 -3.01 2.17
N ASP A 103 2.87 -2.29 3.25
CA ASP A 103 2.17 -2.51 4.54
C ASP A 103 0.67 -2.28 4.43
N ASN A 104 0.28 -1.25 3.67
CA ASN A 104 -1.11 -0.86 3.46
C ASN A 104 -1.88 -1.82 2.53
N SER A 105 -1.18 -2.66 1.76
CA SER A 105 -1.81 -3.57 0.80
C SER A 105 -2.46 -4.77 1.48
N LYS A 106 -3.69 -5.11 1.08
CA LYS A 106 -4.37 -6.36 1.50
C LYS A 106 -3.65 -7.65 1.12
N MET A 107 -2.66 -7.58 0.23
CA MET A 107 -1.81 -8.72 -0.17
C MET A 107 -0.35 -8.52 0.25
N GLY A 108 -0.09 -7.56 1.14
CA GLY A 108 1.24 -7.13 1.53
C GLY A 108 1.82 -7.85 2.74
N VAL A 109 2.66 -7.13 3.49
CA VAL A 109 3.43 -7.66 4.63
C VAL A 109 2.53 -8.35 5.66
N ASN A 110 1.49 -7.64 6.10
CA ASN A 110 0.59 -8.13 7.14
C ASN A 110 -0.21 -9.36 6.71
N ALA A 111 -0.56 -9.45 5.41
CA ALA A 111 -1.20 -10.64 4.84
C ALA A 111 -0.25 -11.84 4.87
N LYS A 112 1.04 -11.62 4.57
CA LYS A 112 2.06 -12.67 4.66
C LYS A 112 2.28 -13.14 6.10
N ILE A 113 2.24 -12.24 7.08
CA ILE A 113 2.29 -12.62 8.51
C ILE A 113 1.08 -13.49 8.87
N CYS A 114 -0.13 -13.10 8.46
CA CYS A 114 -1.33 -13.92 8.66
C CYS A 114 -1.19 -15.31 8.04
N GLU A 115 -0.65 -15.42 6.81
CA GLU A 115 -0.38 -16.69 6.13
C GLU A 115 0.59 -17.56 6.94
N VAL A 116 1.74 -16.99 7.36
CA VAL A 116 2.76 -17.70 8.14
C VAL A 116 2.20 -18.19 9.47
N LEU A 117 1.44 -17.36 10.18
CA LEU A 117 0.78 -17.72 11.43
C LEU A 117 -0.45 -18.63 11.22
N GLY A 118 -0.89 -18.84 9.98
CA GLY A 118 -2.04 -19.68 9.63
C GLY A 118 -3.38 -19.09 10.06
N LEU A 119 -3.47 -17.76 10.15
CA LEU A 119 -4.71 -17.04 10.46
C LEU A 119 -5.67 -17.12 9.27
N LYS A 120 -6.94 -17.31 9.58
CA LYS A 120 -8.05 -17.38 8.61
C LYS A 120 -8.79 -16.06 8.58
N ASN A 121 -9.42 -15.79 7.44
CA ASN A 121 -10.25 -14.61 7.20
C ASN A 121 -9.56 -13.30 7.62
N PRO A 122 -8.33 -13.02 7.13
CA PRO A 122 -7.65 -11.79 7.49
C PRO A 122 -8.41 -10.57 6.97
N GLU A 123 -8.57 -9.59 7.84
CA GLU A 123 -9.16 -8.28 7.55
C GLU A 123 -8.19 -7.18 7.98
N ILE A 124 -8.24 -6.03 7.31
CA ILE A 124 -7.41 -4.87 7.67
C ILE A 124 -7.74 -4.39 9.09
N LEU A 125 -6.70 -4.22 9.93
CA LEU A 125 -6.87 -3.79 11.32
C LEU A 125 -7.10 -2.28 11.45
N ILE A 126 -6.32 -1.49 10.70
CA ILE A 126 -6.33 -0.02 10.74
C ILE A 126 -6.55 0.51 9.33
N PRO A 127 -7.80 0.64 8.89
CA PRO A 127 -8.10 1.14 7.54
C PRO A 127 -7.54 2.54 7.31
N LYS A 128 -7.04 2.80 6.10
CA LYS A 128 -6.53 4.12 5.73
C LYS A 128 -7.70 5.10 5.59
N ALA A 129 -7.68 6.16 6.40
CA ALA A 129 -8.66 7.23 6.36
C ALA A 129 -8.62 7.98 5.01
N ASN A 130 -9.74 8.61 4.64
CA ASN A 130 -9.84 9.49 3.46
C ASN A 130 -9.43 8.82 2.13
N SER A 131 -9.56 7.49 2.05
CA SER A 131 -9.12 6.69 0.90
C SER A 131 -10.16 6.60 -0.21
N ILE A 132 -11.41 6.98 0.06
CA ILE A 132 -12.51 6.95 -0.92
C ILE A 132 -12.95 8.38 -1.23
N LYS A 133 -13.09 8.67 -2.52
CA LYS A 133 -13.61 9.94 -3.04
C LYS A 133 -14.88 9.70 -3.85
N LYS A 134 -15.72 10.73 -3.90
CA LYS A 134 -16.92 10.80 -4.74
C LYS A 134 -16.76 11.90 -5.76
N LEU A 135 -17.04 11.58 -7.02
CA LEU A 135 -17.24 12.54 -8.09
C LEU A 135 -18.75 12.69 -8.32
N THR A 136 -19.20 13.95 -8.31
CA THR A 136 -20.51 14.36 -8.84
C THR A 136 -20.25 15.23 -10.07
N THR A 137 -20.88 14.94 -11.21
CA THR A 137 -20.77 15.75 -12.44
C THR A 137 -22.12 15.83 -13.14
N TYR A 138 -22.26 16.77 -14.06
CA TYR A 138 -23.52 17.04 -14.77
C TYR A 138 -23.26 17.02 -16.27
N ALA A 139 -24.09 16.29 -17.01
CA ALA A 139 -23.93 16.13 -18.46
C ALA A 139 -25.28 16.11 -19.18
N PRO A 140 -25.35 16.50 -20.47
CA PRO A 140 -26.52 16.26 -21.29
C PRO A 140 -26.95 14.79 -21.27
N LEU A 141 -28.27 14.54 -21.31
CA LEU A 141 -28.80 13.17 -21.26
C LEU A 141 -28.23 12.26 -22.37
N ALA A 142 -27.93 12.82 -23.55
CA ALA A 142 -27.38 12.08 -24.67
C ALA A 142 -25.95 11.57 -24.44
N ASP A 143 -25.17 12.27 -23.61
CA ASP A 143 -23.74 12.01 -23.36
C ASP A 143 -23.48 11.31 -22.02
N ALA A 144 -24.49 11.25 -21.14
CA ALA A 144 -24.33 10.71 -19.79
C ALA A 144 -23.79 9.27 -19.76
N GLU A 145 -24.20 8.42 -20.70
CA GLU A 145 -23.74 7.02 -20.76
C GLU A 145 -22.27 6.90 -21.22
N SER A 146 -21.87 7.67 -22.24
CA SER A 146 -20.49 7.64 -22.75
C SER A 146 -19.51 8.16 -21.70
N ILE A 147 -19.88 9.21 -20.96
CA ILE A 147 -19.09 9.73 -19.84
C ILE A 147 -18.95 8.67 -18.75
N LYS A 148 -20.04 8.01 -18.31
CA LYS A 148 -19.95 6.92 -17.32
C LYS A 148 -18.99 5.81 -17.76
N LEU A 149 -19.07 5.37 -19.02
CA LEU A 149 -18.17 4.36 -19.55
C LEU A 149 -16.69 4.80 -19.52
N ALA A 150 -16.41 6.08 -19.82
CA ALA A 150 -15.07 6.64 -19.71
C ALA A 150 -14.57 6.65 -18.26
N LEU A 151 -15.42 7.06 -17.31
CA LEU A 151 -15.10 7.06 -15.87
C LEU A 151 -14.84 5.63 -15.35
N PHE A 152 -15.66 4.66 -15.76
CA PHE A 152 -15.48 3.25 -15.38
C PHE A 152 -14.19 2.67 -15.93
N LYS A 153 -13.85 2.98 -17.19
CA LYS A 153 -12.58 2.57 -17.80
C LYS A 153 -11.37 3.15 -17.07
N ALA A 154 -11.52 4.35 -16.49
CA ALA A 154 -10.50 4.97 -15.65
C ALA A 154 -10.51 4.45 -14.20
N GLY A 155 -11.42 3.53 -13.86
CA GLY A 155 -11.45 2.80 -12.60
C GLY A 155 -12.38 3.37 -11.53
N ALA A 156 -13.32 4.25 -11.90
CA ALA A 156 -14.40 4.68 -11.00
C ALA A 156 -15.49 3.61 -10.90
N GLY A 157 -16.23 3.61 -9.79
CA GLY A 157 -17.32 2.67 -9.57
C GLY A 157 -16.86 1.24 -9.27
N GLU A 158 -15.60 1.04 -8.87
CA GLU A 158 -15.12 -0.22 -8.32
C GLU A 158 -15.35 -0.24 -6.80
N ILE A 159 -16.23 -1.13 -6.33
CA ILE A 159 -16.63 -1.24 -4.92
C ILE A 159 -16.63 -2.72 -4.54
N GLY A 160 -15.62 -3.14 -3.77
CA GLY A 160 -15.46 -4.54 -3.39
C GLY A 160 -15.42 -5.45 -4.61
N LYS A 161 -16.43 -6.30 -4.78
CA LYS A 161 -16.54 -7.25 -5.91
C LYS A 161 -17.40 -6.74 -7.08
N TYR A 162 -17.84 -5.48 -7.04
CA TYR A 162 -18.67 -4.88 -8.08
C TYR A 162 -17.88 -3.82 -8.84
N SER A 163 -18.16 -3.70 -10.14
CA SER A 163 -17.60 -2.68 -11.02
C SER A 163 -18.72 -1.87 -11.67
N ASN A 164 -18.36 -0.74 -12.29
CA ASN A 164 -19.29 0.12 -13.03
C ASN A 164 -20.44 0.66 -12.14
N CYS A 165 -20.20 0.78 -10.83
CA CYS A 165 -21.17 1.34 -9.90
C CYS A 165 -21.31 2.85 -10.09
N SER A 166 -22.52 3.31 -10.36
CA SER A 166 -22.87 4.72 -10.41
C SER A 166 -24.32 4.92 -9.99
N TYR A 167 -24.66 6.14 -9.62
CA TYR A 167 -26.04 6.57 -9.46
C TYR A 167 -26.28 7.82 -10.31
N SER A 168 -27.41 7.87 -11.01
CA SER A 168 -27.78 9.02 -11.82
C SER A 168 -29.19 9.49 -11.53
N SER A 169 -29.39 10.80 -11.59
CA SER A 169 -30.70 11.43 -11.53
C SER A 169 -30.79 12.53 -12.58
N GLU A 170 -31.96 12.71 -13.18
CA GLU A 170 -32.20 13.76 -14.18
C GLU A 170 -32.65 15.06 -13.52
N GLY A 171 -32.24 16.18 -14.10
CA GLY A 171 -32.58 17.52 -13.64
C GLY A 171 -32.49 18.56 -14.76
N ILE A 172 -32.66 19.82 -14.39
CA ILE A 172 -32.49 20.95 -15.31
C ILE A 172 -31.33 21.80 -14.80
N GLY A 173 -30.27 21.87 -15.60
CA GLY A 173 -29.17 22.82 -15.42
C GLY A 173 -29.48 24.14 -16.10
N SER A 174 -28.87 25.23 -15.63
CA SER A 174 -28.98 26.53 -16.29
C SER A 174 -27.65 27.25 -16.30
N PHE A 175 -27.30 27.87 -17.42
CA PHE A 175 -26.10 28.69 -17.55
C PHE A 175 -26.31 29.81 -18.55
N LYS A 176 -25.44 30.82 -18.50
CA LYS A 176 -25.40 31.90 -19.49
C LYS A 176 -23.99 31.96 -20.05
N ALA A 177 -23.84 31.64 -21.33
CA ALA A 177 -22.56 31.79 -22.01
C ALA A 177 -22.23 33.27 -22.17
N GLU A 178 -21.06 33.71 -21.68
CA GLU A 178 -20.61 35.09 -21.81
C GLU A 178 -19.77 35.29 -23.08
N SER A 179 -19.45 36.55 -23.41
CA SER A 179 -18.64 36.87 -24.60
C SER A 179 -17.29 36.14 -24.57
N GLY A 180 -16.99 35.37 -25.61
CA GLY A 180 -15.77 34.55 -25.73
C GLY A 180 -15.96 33.06 -25.45
N ALA A 181 -17.11 32.63 -24.92
CA ALA A 181 -17.43 31.22 -24.75
C ALA A 181 -17.85 30.55 -26.08
N ASN A 182 -17.56 29.26 -26.23
CA ASN A 182 -18.01 28.43 -27.35
C ASN A 182 -18.93 27.29 -26.88
N PRO A 183 -20.16 27.61 -26.43
CA PRO A 183 -21.03 26.61 -25.81
C PRO A 183 -21.50 25.58 -26.85
N SER A 184 -21.48 24.30 -26.48
CA SER A 184 -22.00 23.23 -27.34
C SER A 184 -23.53 23.27 -27.50
N VAL A 185 -24.23 23.85 -26.52
CA VAL A 185 -25.68 24.11 -26.52
C VAL A 185 -25.99 25.51 -25.96
N GLY A 186 -27.06 26.15 -26.42
CA GLY A 186 -27.43 27.51 -26.01
C GLY A 186 -26.80 28.62 -26.86
N LYS A 187 -27.04 29.89 -26.47
CA LYS A 187 -26.54 31.08 -27.18
C LYS A 187 -25.79 32.02 -26.25
N VAL A 188 -24.72 32.63 -26.77
CA VAL A 188 -23.96 33.67 -26.05
C VAL A 188 -24.87 34.85 -25.71
N GLY A 189 -24.84 35.26 -24.44
CA GLY A 189 -25.63 36.36 -23.90
C GLY A 189 -27.02 35.99 -23.38
N GLU A 190 -27.49 34.75 -23.58
CA GLU A 190 -28.82 34.28 -23.15
C GLU A 190 -28.69 33.18 -22.08
N VAL A 191 -29.64 33.15 -21.13
CA VAL A 191 -29.73 32.04 -20.17
C VAL A 191 -30.30 30.83 -20.90
N HIS A 192 -29.53 29.75 -20.95
CA HIS A 192 -29.93 28.45 -21.48
C HIS A 192 -30.32 27.53 -20.34
N PHE A 193 -31.32 26.68 -20.58
CA PHE A 193 -31.74 25.61 -19.67
C PHE A 193 -31.58 24.28 -20.40
N GLU A 194 -30.86 23.34 -19.80
CA GLU A 194 -30.57 22.05 -20.40
C GLU A 194 -31.06 20.90 -19.52
N LYS A 195 -31.56 19.83 -20.15
CA LYS A 195 -31.87 18.60 -19.41
C LYS A 195 -30.58 17.81 -19.21
N GLU A 196 -30.23 17.58 -17.96
CA GLU A 196 -28.96 16.98 -17.60
C GLU A 196 -29.14 15.78 -16.68
N ALA A 197 -28.21 14.84 -16.78
CA ALA A 197 -28.02 13.79 -15.79
C ALA A 197 -26.94 14.24 -14.79
N GLN A 198 -27.29 14.24 -13.51
CA GLN A 198 -26.32 14.28 -12.43
C GLN A 198 -25.75 12.87 -12.25
N ILE A 199 -24.47 12.69 -12.51
CA ILE A 199 -23.76 11.42 -12.41
C ILE A 199 -22.95 11.40 -11.11
N ASN A 200 -23.14 10.34 -10.32
CA ASN A 200 -22.44 10.12 -9.06
C ASN A 200 -21.63 8.83 -9.16
N VAL A 201 -20.31 8.90 -8.92
CA VAL A 201 -19.43 7.73 -8.84
C VAL A 201 -18.49 7.87 -7.64
N ILE A 202 -18.06 6.74 -7.07
CA ILE A 202 -16.99 6.73 -6.06
C ILE A 202 -15.76 6.02 -6.62
N PHE A 203 -14.59 6.35 -6.09
CA PHE A 203 -13.31 5.79 -6.53
C PHE A 203 -12.26 5.94 -5.42
N SER A 204 -11.16 5.18 -5.51
CA SER A 204 -10.03 5.30 -4.57
C SER A 204 -9.19 6.54 -4.91
N PHE A 205 -8.74 7.26 -3.88
CA PHE A 205 -8.17 8.61 -4.00
C PHE A 205 -7.03 8.76 -5.03
N GLU A 206 -6.22 7.72 -5.23
CA GLU A 206 -5.11 7.67 -6.17
C GLU A 206 -5.56 7.75 -7.64
N LYS A 207 -6.80 7.35 -7.93
CA LYS A 207 -7.35 7.37 -9.29
C LYS A 207 -7.83 8.76 -9.72
N GLU A 208 -7.94 9.73 -8.80
CA GLU A 208 -8.57 11.04 -9.06
C GLU A 208 -8.09 11.71 -10.35
N LYS A 209 -6.77 11.81 -10.54
CA LYS A 209 -6.21 12.45 -11.73
C LYS A 209 -6.62 11.75 -13.01
N GLY A 210 -6.66 10.41 -13.00
CA GLY A 210 -7.10 9.61 -14.14
C GLY A 210 -8.60 9.75 -14.41
N ILE A 211 -9.41 9.77 -13.34
CA ILE A 211 -10.86 9.99 -13.41
C ILE A 211 -11.19 11.37 -13.98
N LEU A 212 -10.56 12.43 -13.46
CA LEU A 212 -10.79 13.80 -13.94
C LEU A 212 -10.35 13.96 -15.40
N LYS A 213 -9.21 13.37 -15.78
CA LYS A 213 -8.81 13.38 -17.19
C LYS A 213 -9.85 12.68 -18.06
N ALA A 214 -10.34 11.51 -17.66
CA ALA A 214 -11.35 10.77 -18.41
C ALA A 214 -12.67 11.52 -18.50
N LEU A 215 -13.07 12.23 -17.43
CA LEU A 215 -14.21 13.13 -17.45
C LEU A 215 -14.01 14.22 -18.51
N PHE A 216 -12.89 14.94 -18.45
CA PHE A 216 -12.63 16.10 -19.32
C PHE A 216 -12.50 15.71 -20.79
N ASP A 217 -11.87 14.57 -21.09
CA ASP A 217 -11.75 14.08 -22.46
C ASP A 217 -13.10 13.65 -23.06
N ALA A 218 -14.04 13.16 -22.24
CA ALA A 218 -15.30 12.57 -22.69
C ALA A 218 -16.49 13.56 -22.66
N HIS A 219 -16.35 14.68 -21.96
CA HIS A 219 -17.45 15.62 -21.78
C HIS A 219 -17.67 16.51 -23.04
N PRO A 220 -18.92 16.78 -23.43
CA PRO A 220 -19.22 17.65 -24.57
C PRO A 220 -19.05 19.16 -24.28
N TYR A 221 -18.90 19.53 -23.01
CA TYR A 221 -18.75 20.93 -22.60
C TYR A 221 -17.28 21.32 -22.49
N GLU A 222 -16.97 22.55 -22.87
CA GLU A 222 -15.64 23.16 -22.69
C GLU A 222 -15.31 23.34 -21.20
N GLU A 223 -16.25 23.89 -20.45
CA GLU A 223 -16.15 24.09 -19.00
C GLU A 223 -17.08 23.12 -18.29
N ILE A 224 -16.52 22.26 -17.44
CA ILE A 224 -17.24 21.11 -16.88
C ILE A 224 -17.50 21.36 -15.40
N ALA A 225 -18.77 21.37 -15.01
CA ALA A 225 -19.17 21.47 -13.62
C ALA A 225 -19.05 20.10 -12.93
N TYR A 226 -18.24 20.02 -11.89
CA TYR A 226 -18.08 18.81 -11.08
C TYR A 226 -17.69 19.13 -9.63
N GLU A 227 -17.90 18.15 -8.75
CA GLU A 227 -17.55 18.20 -7.34
C GLU A 227 -16.74 16.95 -6.98
N ILE A 228 -15.70 17.14 -6.18
CA ILE A 228 -14.96 16.05 -5.54
C ILE A 228 -15.16 16.16 -4.03
N LEU A 229 -15.65 15.07 -3.43
CA LEU A 229 -15.82 14.95 -1.98
C LEU A 229 -14.97 13.78 -1.46
N THR A 230 -14.20 14.02 -0.41
CA THR A 230 -13.57 12.94 0.36
C THR A 230 -14.61 12.35 1.30
N LEU A 231 -14.77 11.03 1.27
CA LEU A 231 -15.73 10.32 2.11
C LEU A 231 -15.05 9.74 3.34
N GLU A 232 -15.80 9.68 4.45
CA GLU A 232 -15.38 8.97 5.67
C GLU A 232 -15.55 7.45 5.56
N ASN A 233 -16.11 6.96 4.44
CA ASN A 233 -16.26 5.54 4.16
C ASN A 233 -14.90 4.82 4.23
N THR A 234 -14.94 3.65 4.87
CA THR A 234 -13.76 2.81 5.02
C THR A 234 -13.50 1.97 3.78
N ASN A 235 -12.27 2.02 3.24
CA ASN A 235 -11.80 1.03 2.29
C ASN A 235 -11.32 -0.22 3.04
N GLN A 236 -12.00 -1.36 2.81
CA GLN A 236 -11.68 -2.63 3.48
C GLN A 236 -10.40 -3.29 2.96
N ASP A 237 -9.92 -2.85 1.80
CA ASP A 237 -8.78 -3.43 1.09
C ASP A 237 -7.48 -2.63 1.30
N LEU A 238 -7.52 -1.56 2.09
CA LEU A 238 -6.41 -0.61 2.25
C LEU A 238 -6.24 -0.17 3.70
N GLY A 239 -5.10 -0.48 4.30
CA GLY A 239 -4.74 -0.03 5.63
C GLY A 239 -3.66 -0.88 6.29
N MET A 240 -3.26 -0.49 7.50
CA MET A 240 -2.17 -1.12 8.22
C MET A 240 -2.61 -2.22 9.17
N GLY A 241 -1.76 -3.24 9.28
CA GLY A 241 -2.01 -4.39 10.13
C GLY A 241 -3.18 -5.23 9.65
N MET A 242 -3.30 -6.42 10.21
CA MET A 242 -4.42 -7.32 9.95
C MET A 242 -4.92 -7.97 11.21
N ILE A 243 -6.15 -8.45 11.18
CA ILE A 243 -6.74 -9.29 12.21
C ILE A 243 -7.40 -10.50 11.57
N GLY A 244 -7.23 -11.66 12.19
CA GLY A 244 -7.84 -12.90 11.72
C GLY A 244 -8.05 -13.88 12.84
N ASN A 245 -8.57 -15.06 12.49
CA ASN A 245 -8.92 -16.10 13.45
C ASN A 245 -8.03 -17.31 13.29
N LEU A 246 -7.63 -17.92 14.41
CA LEU A 246 -7.09 -19.28 14.41
C LEU A 246 -8.19 -20.26 14.02
N GLU A 247 -7.79 -21.32 13.31
CA GLU A 247 -8.71 -22.40 12.95
C GLU A 247 -9.20 -23.18 14.18
N ASN A 248 -8.33 -23.38 15.16
CA ASN A 248 -8.67 -23.96 16.44
C ASN A 248 -8.09 -23.07 17.54
N GLU A 249 -8.90 -22.75 18.55
CA GLU A 249 -8.44 -21.97 19.70
C GLU A 249 -7.32 -22.71 20.44
N MET A 250 -6.37 -21.96 21.02
CA MET A 250 -5.27 -22.51 21.83
C MET A 250 -4.96 -21.61 23.04
N ASP A 251 -4.15 -22.10 23.98
CA ASP A 251 -3.74 -21.27 25.13
C ASP A 251 -2.73 -20.21 24.69
N GLU A 252 -2.66 -19.09 25.41
CA GLU A 252 -1.76 -17.97 25.08
C GLU A 252 -0.30 -18.42 24.94
N GLU A 253 0.20 -19.24 25.88
CA GLU A 253 1.57 -19.76 25.84
C GLU A 253 1.81 -20.67 24.62
N GLN A 254 0.83 -21.53 24.30
CA GLN A 254 0.90 -22.40 23.12
C GLN A 254 0.93 -21.59 21.82
N PHE A 255 0.11 -20.52 21.75
CA PHE A 255 0.14 -19.60 20.62
C PHE A 255 1.50 -18.92 20.49
N LEU A 256 2.05 -18.37 21.57
CA LEU A 256 3.34 -17.66 21.52
C LEU A 256 4.49 -18.59 21.11
N LEU A 257 4.49 -19.84 21.57
CA LEU A 257 5.46 -20.86 21.15
C LEU A 257 5.30 -21.24 19.68
N MET A 258 4.06 -21.37 19.20
CA MET A 258 3.75 -21.64 17.79
C MET A 258 4.20 -20.47 16.91
N ALA A 259 3.82 -19.25 17.27
CA ALA A 259 4.19 -18.03 16.56
C ALA A 259 5.71 -17.88 16.51
N LYS A 260 6.40 -18.02 17.66
CA LYS A 260 7.87 -18.00 17.75
C LYS A 260 8.51 -18.94 16.72
N LYS A 261 8.04 -20.18 16.66
CA LYS A 261 8.57 -21.18 15.72
C LYS A 261 8.28 -20.82 14.26
N ARG A 262 7.06 -20.38 13.95
CA ARG A 262 6.66 -20.09 12.56
C ARG A 262 7.30 -18.82 12.00
N MET A 263 7.53 -17.83 12.85
CA MET A 263 8.20 -16.58 12.50
C MET A 263 9.73 -16.68 12.64
N ASP A 264 10.27 -17.87 12.93
CA ASP A 264 11.70 -18.10 13.19
C ASP A 264 12.32 -17.10 14.19
N ALA A 265 11.55 -16.74 15.23
CA ALA A 265 11.97 -15.75 16.21
C ALA A 265 12.81 -16.39 17.32
N SER A 266 13.94 -15.77 17.66
CA SER A 266 14.80 -16.24 18.76
C SER A 266 14.16 -16.03 20.14
N VAL A 267 13.46 -14.91 20.31
CA VAL A 267 12.81 -14.49 21.57
C VAL A 267 11.45 -13.89 21.25
N VAL A 268 10.49 -14.05 22.16
CA VAL A 268 9.22 -13.31 22.15
C VAL A 268 9.10 -12.58 23.48
N ARG A 269 9.02 -11.25 23.45
CA ARG A 269 8.72 -10.44 24.65
C ARG A 269 7.23 -10.19 24.67
N HIS A 270 6.55 -10.48 25.77
CA HIS A 270 5.10 -10.33 25.82
C HIS A 270 4.64 -9.65 27.12
N SER A 271 3.46 -9.01 27.07
CA SER A 271 2.79 -8.55 28.28
C SER A 271 2.31 -9.73 29.13
N LYS A 272 1.84 -9.45 30.35
CA LYS A 272 1.27 -10.47 31.23
C LYS A 272 0.20 -11.29 30.51
N LEU A 273 0.30 -12.62 30.61
CA LEU A 273 -0.70 -13.58 30.13
C LEU A 273 -1.99 -13.44 30.95
N LEU A 274 -3.14 -13.57 30.29
CA LEU A 274 -4.46 -13.37 30.90
C LEU A 274 -5.13 -14.68 31.29
N GLY A 275 -4.56 -15.83 30.91
CA GLY A 275 -5.14 -17.16 31.14
C GLY A 275 -6.39 -17.42 30.29
N LYS A 276 -6.48 -16.76 29.13
CA LYS A 276 -7.60 -16.88 28.19
C LYS A 276 -7.24 -17.78 27.01
N ARG A 277 -8.26 -18.23 26.28
CA ARG A 277 -8.09 -18.88 24.98
C ARG A 277 -7.83 -17.83 23.91
N VAL A 278 -6.94 -18.14 22.97
CA VAL A 278 -6.62 -17.31 21.81
C VAL A 278 -7.41 -17.84 20.62
N ASN A 279 -8.20 -16.97 20.01
CA ASN A 279 -8.79 -17.20 18.69
C ASN A 279 -8.48 -16.04 17.74
N LYS A 280 -8.73 -14.80 18.16
CA LYS A 280 -8.60 -13.63 17.32
C LYS A 280 -7.22 -12.99 17.51
N VAL A 281 -6.44 -12.92 16.44
CA VAL A 281 -5.05 -12.45 16.48
C VAL A 281 -4.91 -11.25 15.54
N ALA A 282 -4.47 -10.14 16.11
CA ALA A 282 -4.04 -8.96 15.36
C ALA A 282 -2.54 -9.05 15.06
N VAL A 283 -2.11 -8.56 13.91
CA VAL A 283 -0.71 -8.51 13.48
C VAL A 283 -0.41 -7.14 12.89
N LEU A 284 0.76 -6.59 13.20
CA LEU A 284 1.35 -5.48 12.46
C LEU A 284 2.86 -5.66 12.43
N GLY A 285 3.42 -5.92 11.23
CA GLY A 285 4.86 -6.08 11.03
C GLY A 285 5.65 -4.83 11.40
N GLY A 286 6.87 -5.00 11.89
CA GLY A 286 7.72 -3.89 12.27
C GLY A 286 7.21 -3.11 13.48
N SER A 287 7.43 -1.79 13.48
CA SER A 287 7.16 -0.91 14.63
C SER A 287 5.67 -0.58 14.82
N GLY A 288 4.90 -1.47 15.45
CA GLY A 288 3.45 -1.37 15.55
C GLY A 288 2.85 -0.99 16.89
N ALA A 289 3.57 -0.25 17.75
CA ALA A 289 3.02 0.25 19.02
C ALA A 289 1.68 1.00 18.85
N PHE A 290 1.50 1.72 17.74
CA PHE A 290 0.26 2.45 17.45
C PHE A 290 -0.95 1.54 17.17
N ALA A 291 -0.74 0.25 16.88
CA ALA A 291 -1.80 -0.71 16.63
C ALA A 291 -2.48 -1.23 17.89
N ILE A 292 -1.88 -1.04 19.08
CA ILE A 292 -2.42 -1.57 20.34
C ILE A 292 -3.86 -1.11 20.56
N GLY A 293 -4.14 0.17 20.36
CA GLY A 293 -5.49 0.72 20.52
C GLY A 293 -6.50 0.14 19.51
N ALA A 294 -6.08 -0.10 18.27
CA ALA A 294 -6.93 -0.72 17.26
C ALA A 294 -7.20 -2.20 17.55
N ALA A 295 -6.17 -2.95 17.94
CA ALA A 295 -6.29 -4.35 18.33
C ALA A 295 -7.26 -4.54 19.50
N LYS A 296 -7.22 -3.66 20.51
CA LYS A 296 -8.20 -3.62 21.62
C LYS A 296 -9.63 -3.44 21.12
N ARG A 297 -9.85 -2.42 20.27
CA ARG A 297 -11.20 -2.13 19.72
C ARG A 297 -11.73 -3.26 18.84
N ALA A 298 -10.85 -3.94 18.11
CA ALA A 298 -11.20 -5.10 17.29
C ALA A 298 -11.43 -6.38 18.13
N GLY A 299 -11.13 -6.34 19.44
CA GLY A 299 -11.28 -7.46 20.36
C GLY A 299 -10.32 -8.60 20.03
N ALA A 300 -9.07 -8.27 19.69
CA ALA A 300 -8.01 -9.26 19.53
C ALA A 300 -7.62 -9.84 20.90
N ASP A 301 -7.35 -11.14 20.95
CA ASP A 301 -6.81 -11.81 22.14
C ASP A 301 -5.30 -11.55 22.24
N ILE A 302 -4.61 -11.55 21.10
CA ILE A 302 -3.18 -11.26 21.00
C ILE A 302 -2.90 -10.28 19.84
N LEU A 303 -1.99 -9.32 20.06
CA LEU A 303 -1.36 -8.50 19.02
C LEU A 303 0.09 -8.95 18.85
N VAL A 304 0.45 -9.40 17.64
CA VAL A 304 1.83 -9.68 17.24
C VAL A 304 2.40 -8.47 16.51
N THR A 305 3.50 -7.90 17.02
CA THR A 305 4.19 -6.76 16.41
C THR A 305 5.65 -6.70 16.86
N ALA A 306 6.34 -5.58 16.68
CA ALA A 306 7.71 -5.36 17.12
C ALA A 306 7.98 -3.91 17.57
N ASP A 307 9.22 -3.67 18.00
CA ASP A 307 9.77 -2.40 18.48
C ASP A 307 8.98 -1.74 19.63
N LEU A 308 8.35 -2.56 20.47
CA LEU A 308 7.64 -2.08 21.64
C LEU A 308 8.61 -1.58 22.70
N LYS A 309 8.34 -0.39 23.21
CA LYS A 309 9.04 0.19 24.37
C LYS A 309 8.38 -0.30 25.66
N TYR A 310 9.10 -0.16 26.77
CA TYR A 310 8.63 -0.57 28.09
C TYR A 310 7.20 -0.09 28.42
N HIS A 311 6.89 1.17 28.14
CA HIS A 311 5.59 1.75 28.46
C HIS A 311 4.46 1.26 27.54
N ASP A 312 4.78 0.75 26.34
CA ASP A 312 3.78 0.23 25.40
C ASP A 312 3.13 -1.05 25.96
N PHE A 313 3.87 -1.85 26.73
CA PHE A 313 3.34 -3.05 27.41
C PHE A 313 2.23 -2.76 28.40
N TYR A 314 2.14 -1.55 28.97
CA TYR A 314 1.04 -1.17 29.85
C TYR A 314 -0.24 -0.82 29.10
N GLN A 315 -0.17 -0.45 27.83
CA GLN A 315 -1.34 -0.02 27.03
C GLN A 315 -2.34 -1.17 26.78
N ALA A 316 -1.88 -2.42 26.91
CA ALA A 316 -2.70 -3.62 26.79
C ALA A 316 -3.82 -3.69 27.86
N GLU A 317 -3.59 -3.13 29.06
CA GLU A 317 -4.58 -3.00 30.15
C GLU A 317 -5.39 -4.26 30.48
N ASN A 318 -4.78 -5.45 30.45
CA ASN A 318 -5.43 -6.75 30.63
C ASN A 318 -6.58 -7.05 29.64
N GLN A 319 -6.63 -6.35 28.49
CA GLN A 319 -7.65 -6.58 27.45
C GLN A 319 -7.15 -7.56 26.38
N LEU A 320 -5.86 -7.54 26.07
CA LEU A 320 -5.17 -8.49 25.19
C LEU A 320 -3.76 -8.79 25.70
N VAL A 321 -3.11 -9.80 25.14
CA VAL A 321 -1.65 -9.96 25.22
C VAL A 321 -1.01 -9.23 24.05
N ILE A 322 0.04 -8.45 24.29
CA ILE A 322 0.88 -7.93 23.20
C ILE A 322 2.18 -8.73 23.16
N ALA A 323 2.60 -9.12 21.97
CA ALA A 323 3.77 -9.92 21.70
C ALA A 323 4.68 -9.17 20.74
N ASP A 324 5.84 -8.76 21.24
CA ASP A 324 6.95 -8.24 20.46
C ASP A 324 7.85 -9.39 20.03
N MET A 325 7.85 -9.65 18.71
CA MET A 325 8.57 -10.76 18.09
C MET A 325 9.88 -10.35 17.41
N GLY A 326 10.23 -9.07 17.43
CA GLY A 326 11.37 -8.52 16.69
C GLY A 326 11.00 -8.04 15.28
N HIS A 327 11.59 -6.90 14.88
CA HIS A 327 11.22 -6.19 13.66
C HIS A 327 11.51 -7.03 12.42
N PHE A 328 12.77 -7.49 12.32
CA PHE A 328 13.20 -8.36 11.24
C PHE A 328 12.36 -9.64 11.17
N GLU A 329 12.13 -10.29 12.31
CA GLU A 329 11.40 -11.54 12.42
C GLU A 329 9.97 -11.42 11.89
N THR A 330 9.31 -10.28 12.14
CA THR A 330 7.95 -10.02 11.64
C THR A 330 7.88 -9.72 10.14
N GLU A 331 8.97 -9.26 9.52
CA GLU A 331 8.95 -8.77 8.14
C GLU A 331 9.82 -9.57 7.17
N GLN A 332 10.65 -10.50 7.66
CA GLN A 332 11.61 -11.25 6.85
C GLN A 332 10.98 -12.03 5.69
N PHE A 333 9.69 -12.36 5.77
CA PHE A 333 8.94 -13.05 4.72
C PHE A 333 8.50 -12.14 3.57
N THR A 334 8.66 -10.81 3.71
CA THR A 334 8.29 -9.82 2.69
C THR A 334 9.10 -10.00 1.42
N LYS A 335 10.38 -10.37 1.54
CA LYS A 335 11.21 -10.66 0.35
C LYS A 335 10.72 -11.89 -0.42
N ASP A 336 10.23 -12.91 0.26
CA ASP A 336 9.64 -14.09 -0.38
C ASP A 336 8.34 -13.72 -1.11
N LEU A 337 7.47 -12.94 -0.45
CA LEU A 337 6.25 -12.40 -1.07
C LEU A 337 6.55 -11.67 -2.39
N LEU A 338 7.55 -10.79 -2.39
CA LEU A 338 7.91 -10.01 -3.58
C LEU A 338 8.53 -10.88 -4.68
N VAL A 339 9.36 -11.87 -4.34
CA VAL A 339 9.89 -12.82 -5.32
C VAL A 339 8.78 -13.66 -5.94
N ASP A 340 7.86 -14.20 -5.13
CA ASP A 340 6.73 -14.99 -5.61
C ASP A 340 5.84 -14.16 -6.54
N TYR A 341 5.54 -12.92 -6.14
CA TYR A 341 4.72 -12.01 -6.93
C TYR A 341 5.37 -11.66 -8.28
N LEU A 342 6.64 -11.26 -8.27
CA LEU A 342 7.37 -10.92 -9.49
C LEU A 342 7.52 -12.15 -10.40
N THR A 343 7.93 -13.29 -9.86
CA THR A 343 8.10 -14.53 -10.64
C THR A 343 6.79 -14.96 -11.28
N LYS A 344 5.66 -14.78 -10.60
CA LYS A 344 4.34 -15.06 -11.18
C LYS A 344 3.95 -14.09 -12.31
N LYS A 345 4.26 -12.80 -12.16
CA LYS A 345 3.87 -11.75 -13.12
C LYS A 345 4.80 -11.65 -14.33
N ILE A 346 6.09 -11.94 -14.14
CA ILE A 346 7.13 -11.87 -15.16
C ILE A 346 7.97 -13.16 -15.19
N PRO A 347 7.37 -14.32 -15.51
CA PRO A 347 7.97 -15.65 -15.31
C PRO A 347 9.26 -15.91 -16.12
N ASN A 348 9.49 -15.15 -17.19
CA ASN A 348 10.67 -15.28 -18.04
C ASN A 348 11.77 -14.27 -17.70
N PHE A 349 11.68 -13.58 -16.56
CA PHE A 349 12.65 -12.57 -16.13
C PHE A 349 13.48 -13.05 -14.94
N ALA A 350 14.75 -12.65 -14.88
CA ALA A 350 15.65 -13.05 -13.80
C ALA A 350 15.32 -12.29 -12.51
N VAL A 351 14.63 -12.97 -11.58
CA VAL A 351 14.33 -12.50 -10.23
C VAL A 351 15.05 -13.42 -9.25
N SER A 352 15.78 -12.84 -8.29
CA SER A 352 16.54 -13.60 -7.28
C SER A 352 16.23 -13.09 -5.88
N LEU A 353 16.09 -14.02 -4.94
CA LEU A 353 16.00 -13.72 -3.52
C LEU A 353 17.41 -13.44 -2.96
N SER A 354 17.54 -12.40 -2.15
CA SER A 354 18.79 -12.11 -1.44
C SER A 354 19.04 -13.09 -0.30
N GLU A 355 20.27 -13.62 -0.28
CA GLU A 355 20.81 -14.50 0.77
C GLU A 355 21.58 -13.71 1.84
N SER A 356 21.82 -12.42 1.60
CA SER A 356 22.47 -11.53 2.55
C SER A 356 21.70 -11.44 3.87
N ILE A 357 22.42 -11.60 4.98
CA ILE A 357 21.87 -11.40 6.32
C ILE A 357 21.79 -9.89 6.59
N THR A 358 20.59 -9.38 6.83
CA THR A 358 20.37 -7.95 7.12
C THR A 358 19.92 -7.66 8.54
N ASN A 359 19.55 -8.67 9.34
CA ASN A 359 19.15 -8.48 10.73
C ASN A 359 20.32 -7.94 11.58
N PRO A 360 20.25 -6.70 12.08
CA PRO A 360 21.31 -6.13 12.91
C PRO A 360 21.22 -6.58 14.38
N ILE A 361 20.09 -7.13 14.80
CA ILE A 361 19.82 -7.54 16.18
C ILE A 361 20.37 -8.96 16.40
N LYS A 362 21.01 -9.17 17.55
CA LYS A 362 21.55 -10.47 17.99
C LYS A 362 21.10 -10.74 19.42
N TYR A 363 20.69 -11.97 19.69
CA TYR A 363 20.21 -12.44 20.99
C TYR A 363 21.28 -13.34 21.62
N LEU A 364 21.40 -13.31 22.96
CA LEU A 364 22.30 -14.15 23.76
C LEU A 364 21.53 -15.21 24.53
#